data_AF-M1CS57-F1
#
_entry.id   AF-M1CS57-F1
#
_cell.length_a   1.000
_cell.length_b   1.000
_cell.length_c   1.000
_cell.angle_alpha   90.00
_cell.angle_beta   90.00
_cell.angle_gamma   90.00
#
_symmetry.space_group_name_H-M   'P 1'
#
loop_
_entity.id
_entity.type
_entity.pdbx_description
1 polymer ?
#
loop_
_entity_poly.entity_id
_entity_poly.type
_entity_poly.pdbx_seq_one_letter_code
_entity_poly.pdbx_strand_id
1 'polypeptide(L)'
;MVGRKTNLKVLISKLWEVGATIVKTTEFVQGQTCRWGLAWSFLPASKKIVPSHVAEKNNMSFMLEGLQRHQSAFDVLQSVESYFRNMGASSKLDSASFKVDVTLSTEQCNSILKTQTQNGTDQNILISANCPSDKLNGMRLCVSVIFLL
;
A
#
# COMPACT_ATOMS: atom_id res chain seq x y z
N MET A 1 -17.04 15.09 0.63
CA MET A 1 -18.23 14.21 0.70
C MET A 1 -19.49 15.06 0.70
N VAL A 2 -20.55 14.61 0.04
CA VAL A 2 -21.81 15.34 -0.13
C VAL A 2 -22.95 14.50 0.47
N GLY A 3 -23.76 15.09 1.36
CA GLY A 3 -24.84 14.39 2.06
C GLY A 3 -26.21 14.45 1.38
N ARG A 4 -26.40 15.32 0.37
CA ARG A 4 -27.65 15.46 -0.38
C ARG A 4 -27.38 15.35 -1.88
N LYS A 5 -28.12 14.49 -2.56
CA LYS A 5 -27.98 14.26 -4.01
C LYS A 5 -28.22 15.51 -4.85
N THR A 6 -29.11 16.40 -4.41
CA THR A 6 -29.38 17.69 -5.07
C THR A 6 -28.17 18.62 -5.04
N ASN A 7 -27.47 18.70 -3.90
CA ASN A 7 -26.25 19.49 -3.76
C ASN A 7 -25.14 18.97 -4.68
N LEU A 8 -25.06 17.66 -4.90
CA LEU A 8 -24.08 17.06 -5.80
C LEU A 8 -24.23 17.60 -7.23
N LYS A 9 -25.47 17.70 -7.74
CA LYS A 9 -25.73 18.24 -9.08
C LYS A 9 -25.27 19.71 -9.19
N VAL A 10 -25.63 20.53 -8.20
CA VAL A 10 -25.24 21.95 -8.17
C VAL A 10 -23.72 22.12 -8.14
N LEU A 11 -23.03 21.31 -7.33
CA LEU A 11 -21.57 21.35 -7.22
C LEU A 11 -20.89 20.93 -8.51
N ILE A 12 -21.39 19.88 -9.18
CA ILE A 12 -20.86 19.44 -10.48
C ILE A 12 -20.99 20.57 -11.51
N SER A 13 -22.17 21.20 -11.61
CA SER A 13 -22.38 22.32 -12.53
C SER A 13 -21.41 23.49 -12.26
N LYS A 14 -21.23 23.86 -11.00
CA LYS A 14 -20.27 24.90 -10.61
C LYS A 14 -18.82 24.53 -10.95
N LEU A 15 -18.44 23.26 -10.79
CA LEU A 15 -17.09 22.80 -11.12
C LEU A 15 -16.80 22.92 -12.62
N TRP A 16 -17.77 22.61 -13.47
CA TRP A 16 -17.65 22.83 -14.91
C TRP A 16 -17.59 24.33 -15.25
N GLU A 17 -18.39 25.15 -14.57
CA GLU A 17 -18.39 26.61 -14.74
C GLU A 17 -17.03 27.24 -14.41
N VAL A 18 -16.36 26.79 -13.34
CA VAL A 18 -15.03 27.27 -12.95
C VAL A 18 -13.89 26.61 -13.74
N GLY A 19 -14.20 25.79 -14.76
CA GLY A 19 -13.22 25.24 -15.69
C GLY A 19 -12.56 23.93 -15.27
N ALA A 20 -13.14 23.17 -14.32
CA ALA A 20 -12.70 21.80 -14.08
C ALA A 20 -12.85 20.98 -15.37
N THR A 21 -11.84 20.20 -15.71
CA THR A 21 -11.78 19.40 -16.95
C THR A 21 -12.15 17.95 -16.69
N ILE A 22 -12.02 17.50 -15.45
CA ILE A 22 -12.36 16.15 -15.00
C ILE A 22 -13.21 16.31 -13.74
N VAL A 23 -14.39 15.69 -13.73
CA VAL A 23 -15.25 15.57 -12.55
C VAL A 23 -15.69 14.11 -12.42
N LYS A 24 -15.45 13.52 -11.24
CA LYS A 24 -15.81 12.13 -10.92
C LYS A 24 -16.64 12.08 -9.65
N THR A 25 -17.62 11.18 -9.64
CA THR A 25 -18.48 10.94 -8.49
C THR A 25 -18.46 9.48 -8.10
N THR A 26 -18.63 9.22 -6.82
CA THR A 26 -18.88 7.87 -6.30
C THR A 26 -19.95 7.92 -5.23
N GLU A 27 -20.58 6.79 -4.95
CA GLU A 27 -21.62 6.67 -3.93
C GLU A 27 -21.13 5.75 -2.81
N PHE A 28 -21.33 6.18 -1.57
CA PHE A 28 -21.04 5.43 -0.36
C PHE A 28 -22.37 5.11 0.31
N VAL A 29 -22.69 3.82 0.44
CA VAL A 29 -23.93 3.34 1.06
C VAL A 29 -23.59 2.56 2.32
N GLN A 30 -24.16 2.99 3.44
CA GLN A 30 -24.05 2.31 4.73
C GLN A 30 -25.43 2.22 5.37
N GLY A 31 -26.04 1.03 5.33
CA GLY A 31 -27.43 0.84 5.75
C GLY A 31 -28.37 1.76 4.97
N GLN A 32 -29.14 2.60 5.67
CA GLN A 32 -30.05 3.58 5.07
C GLN A 32 -29.36 4.92 4.72
N THR A 33 -28.10 5.11 5.10
CA THR A 33 -27.38 6.36 4.82
C THR A 33 -26.65 6.24 3.48
N CYS A 34 -26.96 7.15 2.56
CA CYS A 34 -26.21 7.34 1.32
C CYS A 34 -25.47 8.68 1.35
N ARG A 35 -24.21 8.67 0.93
CA ARG A 35 -23.38 9.86 0.72
C ARG A 35 -22.67 9.76 -0.62
N TRP A 36 -22.27 10.91 -1.16
CA TRP A 36 -21.58 10.96 -2.45
C TRP A 36 -20.16 11.53 -2.31
N GLY A 37 -19.18 10.84 -2.88
CA GLY A 37 -17.86 11.38 -3.14
C GLY A 37 -17.89 12.22 -4.42
N LEU A 38 -17.18 13.35 -4.41
CA LEU A 38 -16.98 14.23 -5.56
C LEU A 38 -15.50 14.58 -5.63
N ALA A 39 -14.87 14.30 -6.75
CA ALA A 39 -13.47 14.61 -7.03
C ALA A 39 -13.37 15.33 -8.37
N TRP A 40 -12.46 16.30 -8.48
CA TRP A 40 -12.26 17.06 -9.70
C TRP A 40 -10.79 17.38 -9.97
N SER A 41 -10.48 17.70 -11.22
CA SER A 41 -9.16 18.18 -11.65
C SER A 41 -9.31 19.20 -12.77
N PHE A 42 -8.33 20.09 -12.88
CA PHE A 42 -8.16 21.04 -13.97
C PHE A 42 -7.15 20.53 -15.02
N LEU A 43 -6.63 19.31 -14.87
CA LEU A 43 -5.66 18.73 -15.81
C LEU A 43 -6.30 18.47 -17.20
N PRO A 44 -5.60 18.76 -18.31
CA PRO A 44 -6.15 18.53 -19.64
C PRO A 44 -6.56 17.07 -19.81
N ALA A 45 -7.78 16.82 -20.31
CA ALA A 45 -8.33 15.47 -20.46
C ALA A 45 -7.49 14.55 -21.40
N SER A 46 -6.56 15.13 -22.17
CA SER A 46 -5.60 14.42 -23.02
C SER A 46 -4.43 13.79 -22.27
N LYS A 47 -4.15 14.22 -21.03
CA LYS A 47 -3.30 13.46 -20.12
C LYS A 47 -4.17 12.34 -19.53
N LYS A 48 -4.37 11.28 -20.31
CA LYS A 48 -4.52 9.95 -19.69
C LYS A 48 -3.41 9.90 -18.65
N ILE A 49 -3.75 9.56 -17.41
CA ILE A 49 -2.78 9.15 -16.43
C ILE A 49 -2.14 7.90 -17.04
N VAL A 50 -1.16 8.10 -17.91
CA VAL A 50 -0.20 7.08 -18.27
C VAL A 50 0.38 6.71 -16.91
N PRO A 51 0.29 5.43 -16.49
CA PRO A 51 1.01 5.00 -15.32
C PRO A 51 2.45 5.39 -15.61
N SER A 52 2.96 6.40 -14.91
CA SER A 52 4.35 6.78 -15.10
C SER A 52 5.13 5.54 -14.76
N HIS A 53 5.94 5.08 -15.70
CA HIS A 53 7.00 4.09 -15.56
C HIS A 53 8.11 4.60 -14.60
N VAL A 54 7.70 5.23 -13.50
CA VAL A 54 8.48 5.35 -12.28
C VAL A 54 8.56 3.91 -11.80
N ALA A 55 9.78 3.35 -11.84
CA ALA A 55 10.15 2.02 -11.38
C ALA A 55 9.05 1.38 -10.53
N GLU A 56 8.39 0.34 -11.06
CA GLU A 56 7.32 -0.39 -10.38
C GLU A 56 7.77 -0.70 -8.95
N LYS A 57 7.35 0.16 -8.02
CA LYS A 57 7.51 -0.10 -6.61
C LYS A 57 6.47 -1.19 -6.37
N ASN A 58 6.93 -2.44 -6.37
CA ASN A 58 6.13 -3.63 -6.08
C ASN A 58 5.60 -3.52 -4.63
N ASN A 59 4.56 -2.72 -4.45
CA ASN A 59 3.89 -2.51 -3.18
C ASN A 59 3.01 -3.74 -2.96
N MET A 60 3.56 -4.74 -2.26
CA MET A 60 2.78 -5.89 -1.80
C MET A 60 2.00 -5.50 -0.55
N SER A 61 0.69 -5.66 -0.58
CA SER A 61 -0.19 -5.46 0.58
C SER A 61 -1.12 -6.65 0.73
N PHE A 62 -1.29 -7.13 1.96
CA PHE A 62 -2.21 -8.20 2.29
C PHE A 62 -2.87 -7.91 3.64
N MET A 63 -4.03 -8.50 3.87
CA MET A 63 -4.75 -8.39 5.14
C MET A 63 -4.33 -9.53 6.05
N LEU A 64 -3.93 -9.20 7.28
CA LEU A 64 -3.69 -10.19 8.32
C LEU A 64 -5.03 -10.52 9.00
N GLU A 65 -5.47 -11.77 8.87
CA GLU A 65 -6.66 -12.30 9.54
C GLU A 65 -6.28 -13.20 10.72
N GLY A 66 -7.19 -13.42 11.66
CA GLY A 66 -6.98 -14.36 12.78
C GLY A 66 -6.07 -13.86 13.91
N LEU A 67 -5.68 -12.59 13.90
CA LEU A 67 -4.98 -11.95 15.02
C LEU A 67 -5.89 -11.92 16.27
N GLN A 68 -5.31 -12.26 17.42
CA GLN A 68 -6.01 -12.20 18.71
C GLN A 68 -6.34 -10.74 19.06
N ARG A 69 -7.48 -10.50 19.74
CA ARG A 69 -7.96 -9.14 20.10
C ARG A 69 -6.97 -8.29 20.92
N HIS A 70 -5.93 -8.90 21.48
CA HIS A 70 -4.91 -8.21 22.28
C HIS A 70 -3.68 -7.78 21.47
N GLN A 71 -3.56 -8.16 20.20
CA GLN A 71 -2.42 -7.78 19.36
C GLN A 71 -2.71 -6.46 18.66
N SER A 72 -1.96 -5.43 19.02
CA SER A 72 -2.03 -4.12 18.40
C SER A 72 -1.21 -4.08 17.11
N ALA A 73 -1.49 -3.09 16.26
CA ALA A 73 -0.66 -2.79 15.09
C ALA A 73 0.83 -2.59 15.45
N PHE A 74 1.08 -2.05 16.64
CA PHE A 74 2.44 -1.84 17.14
C PHE A 74 3.13 -3.17 17.48
N ASP A 75 2.42 -4.13 18.10
CA ASP A 75 2.97 -5.46 18.42
C ASP A 75 3.34 -6.24 17.14
N VAL A 76 2.52 -6.11 16.10
CA VAL A 76 2.81 -6.66 14.77
C VAL A 76 4.06 -6.02 14.19
N LEU A 77 4.14 -4.69 14.24
CA LEU A 77 5.28 -3.94 13.71
C LEU A 77 6.60 -4.26 14.44
N GLN A 78 6.54 -4.44 15.76
CA GLN A 78 7.68 -4.85 16.58
C GLN A 78 8.09 -6.31 16.30
N SER A 79 7.12 -7.20 16.05
CA SER A 79 7.38 -8.58 15.66
C SER A 79 8.10 -8.67 14.31
N VAL A 80 7.70 -7.83 13.35
CA VAL A 80 8.37 -7.69 12.05
C VAL A 80 9.81 -7.19 12.22
N GLU A 81 10.03 -6.16 13.02
CA GLU A 81 11.38 -5.65 13.29
C GLU A 81 12.28 -6.72 13.91
N SER A 82 11.77 -7.45 14.93
CA SER A 82 12.48 -8.53 15.62
C SER A 82 12.85 -9.67 14.67
N TYR A 83 11.92 -10.07 13.79
CA TYR A 83 12.16 -11.11 12.79
C TYR A 83 13.35 -10.78 11.89
N PHE A 84 13.39 -9.55 11.35
CA PHE A 84 14.49 -9.13 10.49
C PHE A 84 15.80 -8.96 11.26
N ARG A 85 15.75 -8.48 12.50
CA ARG A 85 16.95 -8.34 13.35
C ARG A 85 17.55 -9.70 13.70
N ASN A 86 16.73 -10.72 13.95
CA ASN A 86 17.19 -12.10 14.20
C ASN A 86 17.82 -12.74 12.96
N MET A 87 17.42 -12.29 11.76
CA MET A 87 18.05 -12.66 10.50
C MET A 87 19.38 -11.91 10.24
N GLY A 88 19.79 -11.06 11.18
CA GLY A 88 20.98 -10.20 11.09
C GLY A 88 20.79 -8.97 10.20
N ALA A 89 19.56 -8.68 9.76
CA ALA A 89 19.28 -7.51 8.93
C ALA A 89 19.36 -6.24 9.77
N SER A 90 19.70 -5.11 9.13
CA SER A 90 19.56 -3.80 9.75
C SER A 90 18.12 -3.34 9.61
N SER A 91 17.44 -3.10 10.72
CA SER A 91 16.07 -2.58 10.75
C SER A 91 16.01 -1.25 11.52
N LYS A 92 15.07 -0.40 11.12
CA LYS A 92 14.72 0.84 11.81
C LYS A 92 13.21 0.97 11.91
N LEU A 93 12.69 0.86 13.12
CA LEU A 93 11.30 1.14 13.45
C LEU A 93 11.04 2.65 13.55
N ASP A 94 10.02 3.13 12.84
CA ASP A 94 9.42 4.45 13.01
C ASP A 94 7.98 4.27 13.53
N SER A 95 7.84 4.45 14.84
CA SER A 95 6.56 4.33 15.54
C SER A 95 5.55 5.42 15.13
N ALA A 96 6.01 6.60 14.69
CA ALA A 96 5.12 7.70 14.33
C ALA A 96 4.46 7.47 12.98
N SER A 97 5.17 6.86 12.03
CA SER A 97 4.63 6.52 10.71
C SER A 97 4.12 5.09 10.58
N PHE A 98 4.20 4.28 11.65
CA PHE A 98 3.89 2.84 11.66
C PHE A 98 4.66 2.07 10.58
N LYS A 99 5.98 2.31 10.49
CA LYS A 99 6.86 1.71 9.47
C LYS A 99 8.08 1.03 10.07
N VAL A 100 8.57 0.01 9.38
CA VAL A 100 9.89 -0.57 9.59
C VAL A 100 10.64 -0.53 8.26
N ASP A 101 11.76 0.17 8.24
CA ASP A 101 12.70 0.15 7.14
C ASP A 101 13.75 -0.93 7.41
N VAL A 102 13.90 -1.87 6.48
CA VAL A 102 14.82 -3.00 6.57
C VAL A 102 15.82 -2.93 5.43
N THR A 103 17.10 -3.10 5.74
CA THR A 103 18.18 -3.21 4.76
C THR A 103 18.82 -4.59 4.91
N LEU A 104 18.77 -5.36 3.82
CA LEU A 104 19.29 -6.72 3.71
C LEU A 104 20.57 -6.74 2.89
N SER A 105 21.56 -7.50 3.33
CA SER A 105 22.74 -7.82 2.52
C SER A 105 22.42 -8.89 1.46
N THR A 106 23.25 -8.99 0.43
CA THR A 106 23.11 -10.01 -0.63
C THR A 106 23.09 -11.44 -0.08
N GLU A 107 23.87 -11.72 0.97
CA GLU A 107 23.91 -13.04 1.61
C GLU A 107 22.59 -13.37 2.34
N GLN A 108 21.98 -12.36 2.98
CA GLN A 108 20.69 -12.49 3.65
C GLN A 108 19.53 -12.65 2.65
N CYS A 109 19.59 -11.95 1.52
CA CYS A 109 18.60 -12.14 0.45
C CYS A 109 18.64 -13.57 -0.08
N ASN A 110 19.83 -14.13 -0.27
CA ASN A 110 20.00 -15.49 -0.75
C ASN A 110 19.55 -16.54 0.27
N SER A 111 19.72 -16.31 1.57
CA SER A 111 19.22 -17.24 2.60
C SER A 111 17.70 -17.26 2.64
N ILE A 112 17.03 -16.09 2.56
CA ILE A 112 15.56 -15.99 2.48
C ILE A 112 15.05 -16.77 1.26
N LEU A 113 15.62 -16.54 0.07
CA LEU A 113 15.19 -17.19 -1.16
C LEU A 113 15.37 -18.72 -1.10
N LYS A 114 16.45 -19.20 -0.48
CA LYS A 114 16.72 -20.64 -0.30
C LYS A 114 15.77 -21.33 0.68
N THR A 115 15.35 -20.66 1.76
CA THR A 115 14.37 -21.23 2.69
C THR A 115 13.01 -21.47 2.04
N GLN A 116 12.68 -20.74 0.97
CA GLN A 116 11.44 -20.92 0.21
C GLN A 116 11.46 -22.18 -0.67
N THR A 117 12.63 -22.67 -1.09
CA THR A 117 12.75 -23.86 -1.97
C THR A 117 12.63 -25.19 -1.22
N GLN A 118 12.82 -25.21 0.11
CA GLN A 118 12.78 -26.46 0.90
C GLN A 118 11.44 -26.73 1.59
N ASN A 119 10.54 -25.75 1.68
CA ASN A 119 9.23 -25.93 2.32
C ASN A 119 8.14 -26.16 1.27
N GLY A 120 8.09 -27.38 0.73
CA GLY A 120 7.00 -27.82 -0.14
C GLY A 120 5.71 -28.06 0.64
N THR A 121 4.86 -27.05 0.82
CA THR A 121 3.39 -27.14 0.82
C THR A 121 2.74 -25.75 0.91
N ASP A 122 2.01 -25.40 -0.15
CA ASP A 122 0.89 -24.46 -0.28
C ASP A 122 0.69 -23.34 0.77
N GLN A 123 1.31 -22.19 0.51
CA GLN A 123 0.62 -20.90 0.35
C GLN A 123 1.60 -19.93 -0.35
N ASN A 124 1.47 -19.87 -1.68
CA ASN A 124 2.33 -19.10 -2.58
C ASN A 124 2.12 -17.59 -2.40
N ILE A 125 2.88 -16.95 -1.51
CA ILE A 125 3.24 -15.54 -1.69
C ILE A 125 4.40 -15.54 -2.68
N LEU A 126 4.07 -15.45 -3.97
CA LEU A 126 5.02 -15.21 -5.04
C LEU A 126 5.62 -13.82 -4.83
N ILE A 127 6.69 -13.71 -4.04
CA ILE A 127 7.62 -12.59 -4.16
C ILE A 127 8.42 -12.87 -5.43
N SER A 128 7.80 -12.62 -6.59
CA SER A 128 8.54 -12.51 -7.84
C SER A 128 9.35 -11.22 -7.76
N ALA A 129 10.49 -11.31 -7.07
CA ALA A 129 11.59 -10.42 -7.33
C ALA A 129 12.16 -10.85 -8.68
N ASN A 130 11.56 -10.38 -9.78
CA ASN A 130 12.28 -10.28 -11.04
C ASN A 130 13.37 -9.22 -10.85
N CYS A 131 14.44 -9.59 -10.15
CA CYS A 131 15.66 -8.80 -10.11
C CYS A 131 16.50 -9.20 -11.31
N PRO A 132 16.70 -8.31 -12.31
CA PRO A 132 17.72 -8.53 -13.32
C PRO A 132 19.06 -8.66 -12.60
N SER A 133 19.81 -9.71 -12.94
CA SER A 133 20.98 -10.22 -12.20
C SER A 133 22.21 -9.30 -12.18
N ASP A 134 22.08 -8.03 -12.55
CA ASP A 134 23.20 -7.11 -12.68
C ASP A 134 22.99 -5.86 -11.82
N LYS A 135 23.75 -5.80 -10.70
CA LYS A 135 23.80 -4.78 -9.62
C LYS A 135 22.91 -5.01 -8.41
N LEU A 136 23.22 -6.06 -7.64
CA LEU A 136 22.65 -6.31 -6.32
C LEU A 136 23.34 -5.43 -5.25
N ASN A 137 23.08 -4.12 -5.30
CA ASN A 137 23.23 -3.28 -4.11
C ASN A 137 22.08 -3.66 -3.15
N GLY A 138 22.39 -3.87 -1.87
CA GLY A 138 21.51 -4.47 -0.86
C GLY A 138 20.02 -4.08 -0.95
N MET A 139 19.14 -5.06 -0.74
CA MET A 139 17.70 -4.86 -0.83
C MET A 139 17.20 -4.00 0.33
N ARG A 140 16.35 -3.01 0.02
CA ARG A 140 15.66 -2.21 1.03
C ARG A 140 14.17 -2.51 0.98
N LEU A 141 13.61 -2.94 2.11
CA LEU A 141 12.19 -3.24 2.29
C LEU A 141 11.59 -2.23 3.28
N CYS A 142 10.41 -1.71 2.98
CA CYS A 142 9.65 -0.89 3.91
C CYS A 142 8.34 -1.63 4.20
N VAL A 143 8.13 -2.00 5.47
CA VAL A 143 6.90 -2.63 5.94
C VAL A 143 6.07 -1.56 6.65
N SER A 144 4.78 -1.49 6.36
CA SER A 144 3.85 -0.57 7.04
C SER A 144 2.62 -1.34 7.49
N VAL A 145 2.13 -1.05 8.68
CA VAL A 145 0.91 -1.67 9.23
C VAL A 145 -0.19 -0.62 9.29
N ILE A 146 -1.35 -0.92 8.70
CA ILE A 146 -2.52 -0.04 8.67
C ILE A 146 -3.70 -0.80 9.27
N PHE A 147 -4.37 -0.20 10.26
CA PHE A 147 -5.63 -0.70 10.79
C PHE A 147 -6.80 -0.01 10.07
N LEU A 148 -7.73 -0.80 9.54
CA LEU A 148 -9.00 -0.29 9.04
C LEU A 148 -9.98 -0.28 10.22
N LEU A 149 -10.37 0.93 10.66
CA LEU A 149 -11.42 1.14 11.67
C LEU A 149 -12.81 1.10 11.04
#